data_AF-A0A060DQG1-F1
#
_entry.id   AF-A0A060DQG1-F1
#
_cell.length_a   1.000
_cell.length_b   1.000
_cell.length_c   1.000
_cell.angle_alpha   90.00
_cell.angle_beta   90.00
_cell.angle_gamma   90.00
#
_symmetry.space_group_name_H-M   'P 1'
#
loop_
_entity.id
_entity.type
_entity.pdbx_description
1 polymer ?
#
loop_
_entity_poly.entity_id
_entity_poly.type
_entity_poly.pdbx_seq_one_letter_code
_entity_poly.pdbx_strand_id
1 'polypeptide(L)'
;MKLLLDNDLSVPLAEGLAPILMASHAVEVAHVRDAYPGMRWDAVWQRLSVDGWTLLKGDGESRHQSHRLDVIRRSNASIVFLAPRIWRTPVHQQAGTVLLKWEVITAALEICPLCLFDGRAATPLAVGGHSATAAGAPGFRRASGA
;
A
#
# COMPACT_ATOMS: atom_id res chain seq x y z
N MET A 1 3.03 13.73 8.88
CA MET A 1 2.10 12.62 8.56
C MET A 1 2.19 11.57 9.68
N LYS A 2 1.13 10.78 9.91
CA LYS A 2 1.17 9.64 10.84
C LYS A 2 1.20 8.33 10.03
N LEU A 3 2.14 7.44 10.32
CA LEU A 3 2.37 6.18 9.62
C LEU A 3 2.20 4.99 10.57
N LEU A 4 1.37 4.04 10.18
CA LEU A 4 1.27 2.73 10.81
C LEU A 4 2.00 1.68 10.00
N LEU A 5 2.78 0.87 10.70
CA LEU A 5 3.46 -0.29 10.15
C LEU A 5 2.61 -1.54 10.41
N ASP A 6 2.30 -2.27 9.35
CA ASP A 6 1.48 -3.48 9.40
C ASP A 6 2.21 -4.67 10.04
N ASN A 7 1.46 -5.63 10.58
CA ASN A 7 1.92 -6.94 11.05
C ASN A 7 2.54 -7.80 9.95
N ASP A 8 2.18 -7.55 8.69
CA ASP A 8 2.75 -8.25 7.53
C ASP A 8 4.14 -7.72 7.14
N LEU A 9 4.61 -6.62 7.76
CA LEU A 9 6.01 -6.22 7.67
C LEU A 9 6.84 -7.05 8.65
N SER A 10 8.04 -7.46 8.23
CA SER A 10 8.94 -8.13 9.16
C SER A 10 9.32 -7.18 10.30
N VAL A 11 9.43 -7.72 11.52
CA VAL A 11 9.80 -6.92 12.70
C VAL A 11 11.09 -6.11 12.47
N PRO A 12 12.18 -6.68 11.91
CA PRO A 12 13.39 -5.91 11.64
C PRO A 12 13.19 -4.77 10.63
N LEU A 13 12.30 -4.93 9.66
CA LEU A 13 11.98 -3.87 8.72
C LEU A 13 11.22 -2.74 9.42
N ALA A 14 10.22 -3.08 10.22
CA ALA A 14 9.40 -2.10 10.92
C ALA A 14 10.23 -1.30 11.94
N GLU A 15 11.02 -2.01 12.76
CA GLU A 15 11.92 -1.41 13.75
C GLU A 15 13.03 -0.58 13.10
N GLY A 16 13.52 -0.98 11.93
CA GLY A 16 14.54 -0.22 11.19
C GLY A 16 13.99 1.04 10.51
N LEU A 17 12.77 0.99 9.95
CA LEU A 17 12.16 2.12 9.25
C LEU A 17 11.73 3.24 10.20
N ALA A 18 11.10 2.88 11.32
CA ALA A 18 10.49 3.85 12.23
C ALA A 18 11.42 4.98 12.68
N PRO A 19 12.61 4.72 13.28
CA PRO A 19 13.47 5.79 13.77
C PRO A 19 13.99 6.69 12.65
N ILE A 20 14.26 6.13 11.46
CA ILE A 20 14.80 6.90 10.32
C ILE A 20 13.71 7.83 9.75
N LEU A 21 12.48 7.33 9.57
CA LEU A 21 11.36 8.13 9.07
C LEU A 21 10.97 9.24 10.05
N MET A 22 10.97 8.94 11.35
CA MET A 22 10.74 9.95 12.39
C MET A 22 11.79 11.06 12.34
N ALA A 23 13.06 10.69 12.24
CA ALA A 23 14.17 11.66 12.23
C ALA A 23 14.27 12.46 10.92
N SER A 24 14.04 11.82 9.77
CA SER A 24 14.35 12.40 8.46
C SER A 24 13.16 13.09 7.80
N HIS A 25 11.92 12.69 8.14
CA HIS A 25 10.71 13.16 7.47
C HIS A 25 9.63 13.67 8.44
N ALA A 26 9.95 13.81 9.73
CA ALA A 26 9.01 14.24 10.78
C ALA A 26 7.68 13.46 10.77
N VAL A 27 7.76 12.16 10.50
CA VAL A 27 6.62 11.25 10.45
C VAL A 27 6.43 10.66 11.84
N GLU A 28 5.22 10.71 12.39
CA GLU A 28 4.88 9.93 13.58
C GLU A 28 4.71 8.47 13.15
N VAL A 29 5.48 7.55 13.72
CA VAL A 29 5.44 6.13 13.33
C VAL A 29 5.01 5.27 14.52
N ALA A 30 4.06 4.37 14.28
CA ALA A 30 3.68 3.34 15.23
C ALA A 30 3.48 1.99 14.52
N HIS A 31 3.53 0.89 15.27
CA HIS A 31 3.11 -0.41 14.74
C HIS A 31 1.61 -0.62 14.98
N VAL A 32 0.90 -1.23 14.03
CA VAL A 32 -0.54 -1.51 14.15
C VAL A 32 -0.90 -2.29 15.43
N ARG A 33 -0.04 -3.22 15.88
CA ARG A 33 -0.24 -4.00 17.10
C ARG A 33 -0.23 -3.16 18.38
N ASP A 34 0.52 -2.06 18.37
CA ASP A 34 0.69 -1.18 19.51
C ASP A 34 -0.39 -0.08 19.51
N ALA A 35 -0.73 0.43 18.32
CA ALA A 35 -1.75 1.46 18.15
C ALA A 35 -3.18 0.91 18.32
N TYR A 36 -3.42 -0.34 17.93
CA TYR A 36 -4.75 -0.99 17.97
C TYR A 36 -4.67 -2.40 18.58
N PRO A 37 -4.27 -2.53 19.85
CA PRO A 37 -4.08 -3.84 20.47
C PRO A 37 -5.38 -4.65 20.53
N GLY A 38 -5.34 -5.89 20.02
CA GLY A 38 -6.48 -6.82 20.05
C GLY A 38 -7.63 -6.47 19.09
N MET A 39 -7.50 -5.43 18.28
CA MET A 39 -8.56 -5.01 17.36
C MET A 39 -8.60 -5.88 16.10
N ARG A 40 -9.80 -6.23 15.64
CA ARG A 40 -9.99 -6.90 14.34
C ARG A 40 -9.73 -5.92 13.19
N TRP A 41 -9.15 -6.42 12.09
CA TRP A 41 -8.82 -5.61 10.91
C TRP A 41 -9.99 -4.79 10.37
N ASP A 42 -11.21 -5.34 10.33
CA ASP A 42 -12.39 -4.62 9.85
C ASP A 42 -12.66 -3.33 10.64
N ALA A 43 -12.41 -3.36 11.95
CA ALA A 43 -12.51 -2.18 12.82
C ALA A 43 -11.30 -1.26 12.67
N VAL A 44 -10.09 -1.82 12.51
CA VAL A 44 -8.86 -1.03 12.26
C VAL A 44 -9.05 -0.16 11.01
N TRP A 45 -9.57 -0.71 9.91
CA TRP A 45 -9.79 0.05 8.67
C TRP A 45 -10.62 1.31 8.86
N GLN A 46 -11.67 1.22 9.69
CA GLN A 46 -12.56 2.34 10.00
C GLN A 46 -11.90 3.37 10.92
N ARG A 47 -10.97 2.94 11.77
CA ARG A 47 -10.24 3.82 12.70
C ARG A 47 -9.11 4.58 12.02
N LEU A 48 -8.46 4.00 11.00
CA LEU A 48 -7.32 4.61 10.32
C LEU A 48 -7.61 6.03 9.83
N SER A 49 -8.74 6.23 9.13
CA SER A 49 -9.10 7.55 8.57
C SER A 49 -9.48 8.55 9.66
N VAL A 50 -10.20 8.11 10.69
CA VAL A 50 -10.59 8.94 11.84
C VAL A 50 -9.37 9.41 12.63
N ASP A 51 -8.40 8.53 12.84
CA ASP A 51 -7.20 8.80 13.64
C ASP A 51 -6.06 9.42 12.80
N GLY A 52 -6.28 9.62 11.49
CA GLY A 52 -5.34 10.25 10.57
C GLY A 52 -4.10 9.42 10.24
N TRP A 53 -4.19 8.09 10.37
CA TRP A 53 -3.08 7.18 10.09
C TRP A 53 -3.07 6.72 8.63
N THR A 54 -1.88 6.73 8.04
CA THR A 54 -1.56 6.02 6.80
C THR A 54 -0.99 4.65 7.13
N LEU A 55 -1.53 3.57 6.59
CA LEU A 55 -0.96 2.23 6.78
C LEU A 55 0.05 1.89 5.68
N LEU A 56 1.26 1.48 6.06
CA LEU A 56 2.21 0.80 5.19
C LEU A 56 2.01 -0.71 5.34
N LYS A 57 1.42 -1.32 4.32
CA LYS A 57 1.03 -2.73 4.31
C LYS A 57 2.10 -3.59 3.65
N GLY A 58 2.70 -4.47 4.44
CA GLY A 58 3.45 -5.63 3.96
C GLY A 58 2.48 -6.62 3.31
N ASP A 59 2.97 -7.40 2.35
CA ASP A 59 2.17 -8.35 1.59
C ASP A 59 1.03 -7.76 0.71
N GLY A 60 1.28 -7.81 -0.59
CA GLY A 60 0.31 -7.44 -1.62
C GLY A 60 -0.82 -8.45 -1.82
N GLU A 61 -0.91 -9.56 -1.08
CA GLU A 61 -1.96 -10.57 -1.28
C GLU A 61 -3.36 -10.04 -0.90
N SER A 62 -3.42 -9.13 0.07
CA SER A 62 -4.67 -8.43 0.46
C SER A 62 -5.28 -7.61 -0.67
N ARG A 63 -4.48 -7.16 -1.65
CA ARG A 63 -4.97 -6.41 -2.83
C ARG A 63 -5.76 -7.28 -3.80
N HIS A 64 -5.62 -8.60 -3.70
CA HIS A 64 -6.30 -9.55 -4.59
C HIS A 64 -7.63 -10.04 -4.01
N GLN A 65 -7.89 -9.72 -2.75
CA GLN A 65 -9.14 -10.06 -2.08
C GLN A 65 -10.14 -8.92 -2.28
N SER A 66 -10.95 -9.03 -3.33
CA SER A 66 -11.96 -8.03 -3.73
C SER A 66 -12.83 -7.54 -2.56
N HIS A 67 -13.26 -8.46 -1.68
CA HIS A 67 -14.04 -8.13 -0.49
C HIS A 67 -13.32 -7.21 0.50
N ARG A 68 -12.00 -7.35 0.67
CA ARG A 68 -11.21 -6.48 1.56
C ARG A 68 -10.99 -5.12 0.96
N LEU A 69 -10.77 -5.06 -0.36
CA LEU A 69 -10.63 -3.79 -1.06
C LEU A 69 -11.90 -2.94 -0.94
N ASP A 70 -13.09 -3.54 -1.02
CA ASP A 70 -14.33 -2.77 -0.88
C ASP A 70 -14.54 -2.22 0.54
N VAL A 71 -14.15 -2.97 1.58
CA VAL A 71 -14.17 -2.47 2.96
C VAL A 71 -13.19 -1.31 3.13
N ILE A 72 -11.96 -1.46 2.64
CA ILE A 72 -10.92 -0.43 2.66
C ILE A 72 -11.37 0.83 1.91
N ARG A 73 -11.97 0.66 0.73
CA ARG A 73 -12.49 1.77 -0.07
C ARG A 73 -13.57 2.54 0.68
N ARG A 74 -14.46 1.86 1.40
CA ARG A 74 -15.51 2.51 2.19
C ARG A 74 -14.98 3.19 3.45
N SER A 75 -13.80 2.81 3.93
CA SER A 75 -13.25 3.36 5.17
C SER A 75 -12.49 4.68 4.98
N ASN A 76 -12.27 5.13 3.73
CA ASN A 76 -11.45 6.29 3.39
C ASN A 76 -10.03 6.24 4.02
N ALA A 77 -9.53 5.04 4.32
CA ALA A 77 -8.20 4.88 4.91
C ALA A 77 -7.11 5.20 3.88
N SER A 78 -6.05 5.85 4.35
CA SER A 78 -4.82 6.04 3.57
C SER A 78 -3.95 4.79 3.71
N ILE A 79 -3.62 4.11 2.61
CA ILE A 79 -2.89 2.84 2.61
C ILE A 79 -1.92 2.78 1.41
N VAL A 80 -0.69 2.38 1.73
CA VAL A 80 0.35 2.05 0.77
C VAL A 80 0.60 0.54 0.82
N PHE A 81 0.31 -0.15 -0.28
CA PHE A 81 0.68 -1.56 -0.42
C PHE A 81 2.08 -1.69 -1.03
N LEU A 82 2.94 -2.49 -0.42
CA LEU A 82 4.22 -2.87 -1.03
C LEU A 82 3.99 -3.96 -2.09
N ALA A 83 4.43 -3.72 -3.32
CA ALA A 83 4.31 -4.71 -4.38
C ALA A 83 5.14 -5.97 -4.09
N PRO A 84 4.76 -7.13 -4.65
CA PRO A 84 5.49 -8.38 -4.43
C PRO A 84 6.98 -8.36 -4.72
N ARG A 85 7.39 -7.56 -5.70
CA ARG A 85 8.80 -7.40 -6.05
C ARG A 85 9.62 -6.69 -4.97
N ILE A 86 8.98 -5.93 -4.07
CA ILE A 86 9.67 -5.30 -2.94
C ILE A 86 9.78 -6.30 -1.80
N TRP A 87 8.66 -6.88 -1.34
CA TRP A 87 8.70 -7.73 -0.13
C TRP A 87 9.53 -9.02 -0.31
N ARG A 88 9.77 -9.44 -1.56
CA ARG A 88 10.64 -10.59 -1.88
C ARG A 88 12.14 -10.27 -1.87
N THR A 89 12.55 -9.00 -1.76
CA THR A 89 13.97 -8.63 -1.67
C THR A 89 14.48 -8.76 -0.24
N PRO A 90 15.80 -8.80 0.00
CA PRO A 90 16.34 -8.75 1.36
C PRO A 90 15.85 -7.51 2.14
N VAL A 91 15.61 -7.67 3.45
CA VAL A 91 15.02 -6.63 4.33
C VAL A 91 15.73 -5.28 4.21
N HIS A 92 17.06 -5.24 4.16
CA HIS A 92 17.81 -3.99 4.00
C HIS A 92 17.51 -3.27 2.67
N GLN A 93 17.26 -4.01 1.59
CA GLN A 93 16.88 -3.45 0.30
C GLN A 93 15.43 -2.95 0.33
N GLN A 94 14.54 -3.65 1.04
CA GLN A 94 13.18 -3.17 1.27
C GLN A 94 13.20 -1.82 1.98
N ALA A 95 13.92 -1.75 3.11
CA ALA A 95 14.07 -0.54 3.91
C ALA A 95 14.66 0.60 3.07
N GLY A 96 15.79 0.35 2.39
CA GLY A 96 16.43 1.35 1.53
C GLY A 96 15.52 1.83 0.41
N THR A 97 14.73 0.95 -0.20
CA THR A 97 13.80 1.33 -1.27
C THR A 97 12.68 2.23 -0.75
N VAL A 98 12.08 1.89 0.40
CA VAL A 98 11.01 2.69 1.01
C VAL A 98 11.55 4.06 1.44
N LEU A 99 12.70 4.10 2.10
CA LEU A 99 13.32 5.34 2.58
C LEU A 99 13.73 6.27 1.43
N LEU A 100 14.44 5.74 0.43
CA LEU A 100 14.91 6.54 -0.71
C LEU A 100 13.77 7.11 -1.55
N LYS A 101 12.62 6.44 -1.55
CA LYS A 101 11.43 6.82 -2.33
C LYS A 101 10.29 7.33 -1.47
N TRP A 102 10.57 7.72 -0.22
CA TRP A 102 9.54 8.19 0.70
C TRP A 102 8.73 9.36 0.12
N GLU A 103 9.42 10.35 -0.46
CA GLU A 103 8.76 11.50 -1.09
C GLU A 103 7.88 11.13 -2.31
N VAL A 104 8.21 10.04 -3.00
CA VAL A 104 7.36 9.53 -4.10
C VAL A 104 6.10 8.89 -3.53
N ILE A 105 6.21 8.21 -2.40
CA ILE A 105 5.07 7.58 -1.72
C ILE A 105 4.14 8.65 -1.15
N THR A 106 4.67 9.67 -0.46
CA THR A 106 3.88 10.75 0.13
C THR A 106 3.17 11.59 -0.92
N ALA A 107 3.86 11.99 -1.99
CA ALA A 107 3.24 12.73 -3.10
C ALA A 107 2.10 11.94 -3.76
N ALA A 108 2.24 10.61 -3.88
CA ALA A 108 1.15 9.78 -4.41
C ALA A 108 -0.05 9.71 -3.46
N LEU A 109 0.17 9.68 -2.15
CA LEU A 109 -0.89 9.67 -1.14
C LEU A 109 -1.71 10.96 -1.10
N GLU A 110 -1.12 12.10 -1.43
CA GLU A 110 -1.83 13.37 -1.58
C GLU A 110 -2.84 13.34 -2.74
N ILE A 111 -2.55 12.54 -3.78
CA ILE A 111 -3.40 12.40 -4.97
C ILE A 111 -4.42 11.28 -4.76
N CYS A 112 -4.00 10.16 -4.19
CA CYS A 112 -4.81 8.97 -4.00
C CYS A 112 -4.50 8.30 -2.67
N PRO A 113 -5.47 8.17 -1.76
CA PRO A 113 -5.24 7.54 -0.45
C PRO A 113 -4.94 6.04 -0.56
N LEU A 114 -5.15 5.41 -1.72
CA LEU A 114 -4.96 3.98 -1.90
C LEU A 114 -3.99 3.71 -3.05
N CYS A 115 -2.75 3.38 -2.74
CA CYS A 115 -1.71 3.16 -3.76
C CYS A 115 -0.93 1.86 -3.59
N LEU A 116 -0.42 1.35 -4.71
CA LEU A 116 0.54 0.26 -4.77
C LEU A 116 1.92 0.84 -5.08
N PHE A 117 2.86 0.70 -4.16
CA PHE A 117 4.25 1.08 -4.36
C PHE A 117 5.04 -0.11 -4.92
N ASP A 118 5.65 0.06 -6.10
CA ASP A 118 6.38 -1.01 -6.79
C ASP A 118 7.90 -0.93 -6.64
N GLY A 119 8.41 0.07 -5.90
CA GLY A 119 9.83 0.33 -5.70
C GLY A 119 10.36 1.45 -6.60
N ARG A 120 9.55 1.93 -7.55
CA ARG A 120 9.86 3.06 -8.43
C ARG A 120 8.79 4.12 -8.36
N ALA A 121 7.53 3.71 -8.41
CA ALA A 121 6.37 4.57 -8.37
C ALA A 121 5.31 4.03 -7.40
N ALA A 122 4.46 4.93 -6.91
CA ALA A 122 3.25 4.59 -6.19
C ALA A 122 2.06 4.84 -7.12
N THR A 123 1.45 3.75 -7.58
CA THR A 123 0.35 3.80 -8.56
C THR A 123 -0.98 3.73 -7.83
N PRO A 124 -1.96 4.62 -8.14
CA PRO A 124 -3.31 4.51 -7.60
C PRO A 124 -3.91 3.14 -7.86
N LEU A 125 -4.46 2.52 -6.81
CA LEU A 125 -5.30 1.33 -6.99
C LEU A 125 -6.70 1.81 -7.34
N ALA A 126 -7.14 1.51 -8.57
CA ALA A 126 -8.41 1.99 -9.11
C ALA A 126 -9.56 1.85 -8.09
N VAL A 127 -10.16 2.98 -7.74
CA VAL A 127 -11.40 3.05 -6.95
C VAL A 127 -12.51 2.64 -7.90
N GLY A 128 -12.99 1.41 -7.77
CA GLY A 128 -13.99 0.86 -8.68
C GLY A 128 -15.32 1.59 -8.56
N GLY A 129 -15.55 2.62 -9.38
CA GLY A 129 -16.88 2.90 -9.92
C GLY A 129 -17.10 1.98 -11.11
N HIS A 130 -18.23 1.28 -11.17
CA HIS A 130 -18.61 0.58 -12.39
C HIS A 130 -18.70 1.59 -13.54
N SER A 131 -17.90 1.38 -14.59
CA SER A 131 -18.25 1.46 -16.01
C SER A 131 -17.10 2.08 -16.82
N ALA A 132 -16.49 1.27 -17.69
CA ALA A 132 -16.42 1.55 -19.13
C ALA A 132 -15.63 0.43 -19.84
N THR A 133 -16.37 -0.32 -20.65
CA THR A 133 -15.97 -0.81 -21.98
C THR A 133 -14.57 -1.43 -22.12
N ALA A 134 -14.55 -2.76 -22.26
CA ALA A 134 -13.57 -3.43 -23.10
C ALA A 134 -13.71 -2.89 -24.53
N ALA A 135 -12.99 -1.80 -24.83
CA ALA A 135 -12.76 -1.32 -26.18
C ALA A 135 -11.85 -2.32 -26.90
N GLY A 136 -12.24 -2.65 -28.14
CA GLY A 136 -11.74 -3.76 -28.92
C GLY A 136 -10.22 -3.90 -28.97
N ALA A 137 -9.76 -5.12 -28.74
CA ALA A 137 -8.50 -5.58 -29.29
C ALA A 137 -8.69 -5.76 -30.82
N PRO A 138 -7.91 -5.08 -31.68
CA PRO A 138 -7.91 -5.35 -33.11
C PRO A 138 -7.25 -6.71 -33.38
N GLY A 139 -7.77 -7.38 -34.41
CA GLY A 139 -7.59 -8.80 -34.64
C GLY A 139 -6.16 -9.25 -34.97
N PHE A 140 -5.89 -10.50 -34.60
CA PHE A 140 -4.93 -11.35 -35.30
C PHE A 140 -5.71 -12.49 -35.96
N ARG A 141 -6.18 -12.28 -37.18
CA ARG A 141 -6.54 -13.40 -38.06
C ARG A 141 -5.22 -14.03 -38.50
N ARG A 142 -4.98 -15.28 -38.08
CA ARG A 142 -3.98 -16.13 -38.73
C ARG A 142 -4.41 -16.31 -40.19
N ALA A 143 -3.60 -15.80 -41.11
CA ALA A 143 -3.64 -16.22 -42.50
C ALA A 143 -3.14 -17.66 -42.55
N SER A 144 -4.01 -18.59 -42.93
CA SER A 144 -3.61 -19.90 -43.41
C SER A 144 -3.40 -19.80 -44.92
N GLY A 145 -2.15 -19.96 -45.33
CA GLY A 145 -1.70 -20.30 -46.69
C GLY A 145 -0.42 -21.12 -46.49
N ALA A 146 -0.14 -22.22 -47.18
CA ALA A 146 -0.71 -22.79 -48.39
C ALA A 146 -0.81 -24.32 -48.24
#